data_AF-A0A9D1JT45-F1
#
_entry.id   AF-A0A9D1JT45-F1
#
_cell.length_a   1.000
_cell.length_b   1.000
_cell.length_c   1.000
_cell.angle_alpha   90.00
_cell.angle_beta   90.00
_cell.angle_gamma   90.00
#
_symmetry.space_group_name_H-M   'P 1'
#
loop_
_entity.id
_entity.type
_entity.pdbx_description
1 polymer ?
#
loop_
_entity_poly.entity_id
_entity_poly.type
_entity_poly.pdbx_seq_one_letter_code
_entity_poly.pdbx_strand_id
1 'polypeptide(L)'
;MEQGAVLTVPALWCDEDHNLHLSLGGLPAVIPREQAALGIAEGTVREIAILSRVGKAVCCRIEAIPDHGPIVLSRTAVQRDALHHLLYERKPGDILPAVVTNTTAFGVFCDVGCGVPALLPLENISVSRISHGSDRFDVGQELYVVLQRQDLDAGRVTVTLKELLGTWEENAARFQTGQTVPAIVRSIQPYGVFLELTPNLSGLAEADDTLHPGQVVSAYIKAILPDRQKIKLSILDTLDPALLPPPVLRYTQTEGHLEYWEYSPSNARLQTVFPR
;
A
#
# COMPACT_ATOMS: atom_id res chain seq x y z
N MET A 1 10.17 8.37 32.04
CA MET A 1 8.95 7.78 31.43
C MET A 1 7.79 8.52 32.06
N GLU A 2 7.05 9.30 31.27
CA GLU A 2 5.91 10.10 31.75
C GLU A 2 4.61 9.51 31.22
N GLN A 3 3.54 9.56 32.03
CA GLN A 3 2.21 9.11 31.60
C GLN A 3 1.76 9.93 30.37
N GLY A 4 1.14 9.26 29.39
CA GLY A 4 0.70 9.90 28.15
C GLY A 4 1.70 9.86 26.98
N ALA A 5 2.97 9.53 27.22
CA ALA A 5 3.98 9.40 26.16
C ALA A 5 3.63 8.27 25.18
N VAL A 6 3.73 8.55 23.87
CA VAL A 6 3.63 7.55 22.80
C VAL A 6 5.00 6.92 22.58
N LEU A 7 5.05 5.58 22.59
CA LEU A 7 6.27 4.80 22.51
C LEU A 7 6.09 3.68 21.47
N THR A 8 7.17 3.32 20.81
CA THR A 8 7.22 2.17 19.90
C THR A 8 8.09 1.09 20.53
N VAL A 9 7.49 -0.06 20.83
CA VAL A 9 8.12 -1.12 21.64
C VAL A 9 7.79 -2.48 21.02
N PRO A 10 8.73 -3.42 20.91
CA PRO A 10 8.41 -4.76 20.44
C PRO A 10 7.53 -5.51 21.46
N ALA A 11 6.44 -6.13 20.98
CA ALA A 11 5.70 -7.08 21.79
C ALA A 11 6.49 -8.38 21.90
N LEU A 12 6.80 -8.81 23.13
CA LEU A 12 7.70 -9.93 23.37
C LEU A 12 6.99 -11.27 23.28
N TRP A 13 5.80 -11.36 23.87
CA TRP A 13 4.96 -12.55 23.86
C TRP A 13 3.51 -12.18 24.18
N CYS A 14 2.60 -13.14 24.00
CA CYS A 14 1.18 -13.01 24.26
C CYS A 14 0.76 -14.15 25.19
N ASP A 15 -0.01 -13.86 26.23
CA ASP A 15 -0.50 -14.87 27.18
C ASP A 15 -1.82 -15.53 26.71
N GLU A 16 -2.31 -16.46 27.52
CA GLU A 16 -3.56 -17.21 27.29
C GLU A 16 -4.83 -16.36 27.34
N ASP A 17 -4.78 -15.21 28.00
CA ASP A 17 -5.85 -14.21 28.05
C ASP A 17 -5.72 -13.17 26.91
N HIS A 18 -4.75 -13.37 26.02
CA HIS A 18 -4.37 -12.48 24.91
C HIS A 18 -3.91 -11.07 25.32
N ASN A 19 -3.28 -10.94 26.49
CA ASN A 19 -2.53 -9.74 26.83
C ASN A 19 -1.15 -9.79 26.17
N LEU A 20 -0.71 -8.66 25.61
CA LEU A 20 0.64 -8.53 25.07
C LEU A 20 1.58 -8.09 26.18
N HIS A 21 2.69 -8.81 26.33
CA HIS A 21 3.73 -8.51 27.30
C HIS A 21 4.93 -7.86 26.60
N LEU A 22 5.41 -6.76 27.19
CA LEU A 22 6.47 -5.90 26.64
C LEU A 22 7.49 -5.58 27.73
N SER A 23 8.61 -4.97 27.34
CA SER A 23 9.58 -4.42 28.29
C SER A 23 9.86 -2.95 27.98
N LEU A 24 9.70 -2.09 28.99
CA LEU A 24 10.00 -0.66 28.93
C LEU A 24 11.19 -0.35 29.83
N GLY A 25 12.36 -0.09 29.23
CA GLY A 25 13.56 0.24 30.00
C GLY A 25 13.96 -0.84 31.01
N GLY A 26 13.68 -2.12 30.71
CA GLY A 26 13.94 -3.26 31.60
C GLY A 26 12.81 -3.56 32.59
N LEU A 27 11.78 -2.71 32.68
CA LEU A 27 10.60 -2.96 33.51
C LEU A 27 9.55 -3.76 32.73
N PRO A 28 8.81 -4.67 33.38
CA PRO A 28 7.72 -5.39 32.76
C PRO A 28 6.56 -4.44 32.43
N ALA A 29 5.99 -4.60 31.24
CA ALA A 29 4.84 -3.86 30.79
C ALA A 29 3.82 -4.78 30.12
N VAL A 30 2.54 -4.42 30.18
CA VAL A 30 1.44 -5.21 29.63
C VAL A 30 0.48 -4.31 28.87
N ILE A 31 0.02 -4.78 27.71
CA ILE A 31 -1.16 -4.25 27.02
C ILE A 31 -2.29 -5.26 27.21
N PRO A 32 -3.33 -4.93 28.00
CA PRO A 32 -4.49 -5.79 28.15
C PRO A 32 -5.16 -6.12 26.81
N ARG A 33 -5.79 -7.29 26.69
CA ARG A 33 -6.48 -7.74 25.46
C ARG A 33 -7.37 -6.66 24.84
N GLU A 34 -8.22 -6.02 25.64
CA GLU A 34 -9.15 -4.97 25.19
C GLU A 34 -8.45 -3.69 24.70
N GLN A 35 -7.19 -3.47 25.10
CA GLN A 35 -6.37 -2.33 24.71
C GLN A 35 -5.36 -2.66 23.59
N ALA A 36 -5.34 -3.91 23.12
CA ALA A 36 -4.34 -4.39 22.17
C ALA A 36 -4.64 -3.99 20.72
N ALA A 37 -5.92 -3.86 20.33
CA ALA A 37 -6.30 -3.35 19.01
C ALA A 37 -7.73 -2.78 19.01
N LEU A 38 -7.95 -1.69 18.26
CA LEU A 38 -9.30 -1.16 18.04
C LEU A 38 -10.22 -2.24 17.46
N GLY A 39 -11.44 -2.34 17.96
CA GLY A 39 -12.43 -3.32 17.51
C GLY A 39 -12.41 -4.66 18.26
N ILE A 40 -11.38 -4.94 19.09
CA ILE A 40 -11.34 -6.15 19.92
C ILE A 40 -12.40 -6.10 21.02
N ALA A 41 -12.47 -4.99 21.77
CA ALA A 41 -13.44 -4.81 22.84
C ALA A 41 -14.88 -4.87 22.29
N GLU A 42 -15.10 -4.33 21.10
CA GLU A 42 -16.38 -4.32 20.40
C GLU A 42 -16.70 -5.63 19.64
N GLY A 43 -15.76 -6.59 19.59
CA GLY A 43 -15.93 -7.86 18.87
C GLY A 43 -15.99 -7.75 17.34
N THR A 44 -15.56 -6.61 16.78
CA THR A 44 -15.56 -6.34 15.33
C THR A 44 -14.24 -6.75 14.65
N VAL A 45 -13.19 -6.98 15.44
CA VAL A 45 -11.87 -7.41 14.98
C VAL A 45 -11.53 -8.78 15.56
N ARG A 46 -10.86 -9.60 14.76
CA ARG A 46 -10.43 -10.95 15.15
C ARG A 46 -9.15 -10.89 16.01
N GLU A 47 -8.99 -11.87 16.91
CA GLU A 47 -7.84 -12.01 17.80
C GLU A 47 -6.48 -12.03 17.10
N ILE A 48 -6.42 -12.39 15.81
CA ILE A 48 -5.18 -12.32 15.01
C ILE A 48 -4.57 -10.91 14.96
N ALA A 49 -5.38 -9.86 15.18
CA ALA A 49 -4.89 -8.48 15.30
C ALA A 49 -3.98 -8.28 16.53
N ILE A 50 -4.12 -9.12 17.55
CA ILE A 50 -3.27 -9.19 18.74
C ILE A 50 -2.13 -10.19 18.52
N LEU A 51 -2.49 -11.45 18.21
CA LEU A 51 -1.53 -12.56 18.13
C LEU A 51 -0.41 -12.30 17.11
N SER A 52 -0.74 -11.65 15.99
CA SER A 52 0.25 -11.32 14.95
C SER A 52 1.24 -10.21 15.32
N ARG A 53 1.13 -9.62 16.52
CA ARG A 53 2.01 -8.55 17.01
C ARG A 53 3.24 -9.08 17.74
N VAL A 54 3.25 -10.32 18.20
CA VAL A 54 4.43 -10.92 18.85
C VAL A 54 5.64 -10.82 17.92
N GLY A 55 6.75 -10.31 18.43
CA GLY A 55 7.99 -10.02 17.70
C GLY A 55 7.96 -8.74 16.86
N LYS A 56 6.85 -7.99 16.82
CA LYS A 56 6.71 -6.75 16.05
C LYS A 56 6.66 -5.54 16.96
N ALA A 57 7.19 -4.43 16.46
CA ALA A 57 7.05 -3.13 17.09
C ALA A 57 5.56 -2.72 17.13
N VAL A 58 5.11 -2.24 18.30
CA VAL A 58 3.78 -1.69 18.50
C VAL A 58 3.86 -0.29 19.06
N CYS A 59 3.07 0.62 18.50
CA CYS A 59 2.86 1.95 19.07
C CYS A 59 1.87 1.84 20.23
N CYS A 60 2.24 2.38 21.39
CA CYS A 60 1.44 2.32 22.60
C CYS A 60 1.68 3.55 23.48
N ARG A 61 0.72 3.85 24.34
CA ARG A 61 0.79 4.93 25.33
C ARG A 61 0.82 4.34 26.73
N ILE A 62 1.61 4.95 27.62
CA ILE A 62 1.55 4.63 29.04
C ILE A 62 0.24 5.15 29.62
N GLU A 63 -0.64 4.24 30.07
CA GLU A 63 -1.89 4.57 30.76
C GLU A 63 -1.71 4.61 32.28
N ALA A 64 -1.01 3.63 32.85
CA ALA A 64 -0.78 3.59 34.30
C ALA A 64 0.61 3.05 34.63
N ILE A 65 1.19 3.59 35.71
CA ILE A 65 2.42 3.10 36.33
C ILE A 65 2.05 2.77 37.78
N PRO A 66 1.62 1.54 38.07
CA PRO A 66 1.31 1.13 39.43
C PRO A 66 2.55 1.11 40.32
N ASP A 67 2.38 1.27 41.64
CA ASP A 67 3.47 1.11 42.62
C ASP A 67 4.01 -0.33 42.64
N HIS A 68 3.15 -1.30 42.32
CA HIS A 68 3.45 -2.72 42.25
C HIS A 68 2.84 -3.35 41.00
N GLY A 69 3.63 -4.17 40.28
CA GLY A 69 3.19 -4.86 39.07
C GLY A 69 3.70 -4.22 37.78
N PRO A 70 3.24 -4.72 36.61
CA PRO A 70 3.69 -4.23 35.32
C PRO A 70 3.09 -2.86 34.99
N ILE A 71 3.81 -2.10 34.18
CA ILE A 71 3.31 -0.84 33.58
C ILE A 71 2.18 -1.19 32.61
N VAL A 72 1.04 -0.48 32.70
CA VAL A 72 -0.11 -0.70 31.81
C VAL A 72 0.00 0.23 30.62
N LEU A 73 -0.04 -0.37 29.43
CA LEU A 73 0.09 0.28 28.14
C LEU A 73 -1.15 0.08 27.30
N SER A 74 -1.43 1.04 26.42
CA SER A 74 -2.59 1.01 25.54
C SER A 74 -2.20 1.30 24.11
N ARG A 75 -2.47 0.32 23.24
CA ARG A 75 -2.33 0.49 21.79
C ARG A 75 -3.57 1.14 21.20
N THR A 76 -4.76 0.83 21.71
CA THR A 76 -6.02 1.44 21.28
C THR A 76 -6.05 2.95 21.49
N ALA A 77 -5.45 3.47 22.57
CA ALA A 77 -5.34 4.91 22.80
C ALA A 77 -4.60 5.62 21.64
N VAL A 78 -3.44 5.10 21.24
CA VAL A 78 -2.65 5.69 20.15
C VAL A 78 -3.32 5.49 18.80
N GLN A 79 -3.91 4.31 18.56
CA GLN A 79 -4.67 4.04 17.33
C GLN A 79 -5.88 4.98 17.20
N ARG A 80 -6.58 5.26 18.30
CA ARG A 80 -7.75 6.16 18.30
C ARG A 80 -7.35 7.59 17.96
N ASP A 81 -6.26 8.07 18.54
CA ASP A 81 -5.75 9.41 18.25
C ASP A 81 -5.26 9.53 16.80
N ALA A 82 -4.53 8.53 16.31
CA ALA A 82 -4.06 8.48 14.93
C ALA A 82 -5.24 8.41 13.94
N LEU A 83 -6.27 7.60 14.23
CA LEU A 83 -7.47 7.51 13.43
C LEU A 83 -8.27 8.82 13.46
N HIS A 84 -8.41 9.46 14.62
CA HIS A 84 -9.07 10.76 14.75
C HIS A 84 -8.36 11.81 13.88
N HIS A 85 -7.03 11.91 13.97
CA HIS A 85 -6.25 12.79 13.11
C HIS A 85 -6.48 12.49 11.63
N LEU A 86 -6.46 11.21 11.24
CA LEU A 86 -6.72 10.78 9.86
C LEU A 86 -8.14 11.07 9.38
N LEU A 87 -9.15 11.11 10.25
CA LEU A 87 -10.56 11.31 9.87
C LEU A 87 -10.98 12.78 9.88
N TYR A 88 -10.40 13.60 10.77
CA TYR A 88 -10.90 14.96 11.03
C TYR A 88 -9.87 16.07 10.77
N GLU A 89 -8.58 15.77 10.78
CA GLU A 89 -7.53 16.79 10.61
C GLU A 89 -6.81 16.68 9.25
N ARG A 90 -6.68 15.45 8.75
CA ARG A 90 -6.21 15.20 7.38
C ARG A 90 -7.34 15.42 6.37
N LYS A 91 -6.95 15.76 5.15
CA LYS A 91 -7.89 15.91 4.03
C LYS A 91 -7.54 14.97 2.88
N PRO A 92 -8.54 14.55 2.08
CA PRO A 92 -8.28 13.84 0.84
C PRO A 92 -7.23 14.59 -0.01
N GLY A 93 -6.26 13.86 -0.56
CA GLY A 93 -5.12 14.43 -1.28
C GLY A 93 -3.82 14.45 -0.45
N ASP A 94 -3.90 14.35 0.88
CA ASP A 94 -2.69 14.29 1.72
C ASP A 94 -1.89 13.01 1.46
N ILE A 95 -0.57 13.15 1.33
CA ILE A 95 0.35 12.04 1.14
C ILE A 95 0.79 11.48 2.50
N LEU A 96 0.66 10.17 2.65
CA LEU A 96 0.90 9.43 3.88
C LEU A 96 1.92 8.31 3.65
N PRO A 97 2.89 8.11 4.56
CA PRO A 97 3.66 6.87 4.58
C PRO A 97 2.75 5.72 5.02
N ALA A 98 3.00 4.53 4.48
CA ALA A 98 2.24 3.35 4.81
C ALA A 98 3.08 2.08 4.74
N VAL A 99 2.68 1.05 5.49
CA VAL A 99 3.32 -0.28 5.46
C VAL A 99 2.29 -1.33 5.09
N VAL A 100 2.58 -2.17 4.10
CA VAL A 100 1.68 -3.27 3.71
C VAL A 100 1.55 -4.25 4.87
N THR A 101 0.32 -4.51 5.29
CA THR A 101 0.02 -5.46 6.37
C THR A 101 -0.59 -6.75 5.85
N ASN A 102 -1.33 -6.68 4.74
CA ASN A 102 -1.96 -7.84 4.11
C ASN A 102 -2.32 -7.54 2.64
N THR A 103 -2.27 -8.57 1.78
CA THR A 103 -2.64 -8.48 0.37
C THR A 103 -3.84 -9.38 0.07
N THR A 104 -4.79 -8.90 -0.74
CA THR A 104 -5.98 -9.66 -1.13
C THR A 104 -6.29 -9.49 -2.62
N ALA A 105 -7.27 -10.25 -3.12
CA ALA A 105 -7.76 -10.17 -4.50
C ALA A 105 -8.57 -8.90 -4.80
N PHE A 106 -8.94 -8.12 -3.78
CA PHE A 106 -9.71 -6.88 -3.94
C PHE A 106 -8.93 -5.63 -3.54
N GLY A 107 -7.74 -5.79 -2.95
CA GLY A 107 -6.90 -4.67 -2.56
C GLY A 107 -5.76 -5.07 -1.65
N VAL A 108 -5.19 -4.07 -1.00
CA VAL A 108 -4.10 -4.21 -0.04
C VAL A 108 -4.50 -3.46 1.22
N PHE A 109 -4.27 -4.05 2.39
CA PHE A 109 -4.41 -3.36 3.66
C PHE A 109 -3.06 -2.82 4.08
N CYS A 110 -3.00 -1.53 4.36
CA CYS A 110 -1.78 -0.85 4.81
C CYS A 110 -1.99 -0.24 6.20
N ASP A 111 -0.95 -0.24 7.02
CA ASP A 111 -0.88 0.59 8.22
C ASP A 111 -0.44 1.99 7.81
N VAL A 112 -1.32 2.97 7.96
CA VAL A 112 -1.06 4.39 7.62
C VAL A 112 -0.65 5.22 8.84
N GLY A 113 -0.29 4.56 9.93
CA GLY A 113 0.21 5.18 11.15
C GLY A 113 -0.33 4.51 12.40
N CYS A 114 0.59 4.16 13.31
CA CYS A 114 0.27 3.65 14.65
C CYS A 114 -0.65 2.42 14.69
N GLY A 115 -0.71 1.62 13.63
CA GLY A 115 -1.59 0.45 13.56
C GLY A 115 -3.00 0.75 13.06
N VAL A 116 -3.22 1.90 12.40
CA VAL A 116 -4.52 2.24 11.79
C VAL A 116 -4.59 1.63 10.38
N PRO A 117 -5.51 0.68 10.13
CA PRO A 117 -5.62 0.05 8.82
C PRO A 117 -6.33 0.96 7.80
N ALA A 118 -5.75 1.06 6.61
CA ALA A 118 -6.35 1.66 5.43
C ALA A 118 -6.49 0.62 4.31
N LEU A 119 -7.53 0.76 3.49
CA LEU A 119 -7.69 -0.05 2.28
C LEU A 119 -7.12 0.70 1.08
N LEU A 120 -6.24 0.03 0.32
CA LEU A 120 -5.80 0.40 -1.02
C LEU A 120 -6.46 -0.55 -2.04
N PRO A 121 -7.59 -0.17 -2.66
CA PRO A 121 -8.28 -1.01 -3.65
C PRO A 121 -7.43 -1.26 -4.90
N LEU A 122 -7.67 -2.37 -5.61
CA LEU A 122 -6.87 -2.72 -6.79
C LEU A 122 -6.88 -1.63 -7.87
N GLU A 123 -8.03 -0.99 -8.12
CA GLU A 123 -8.20 0.09 -9.09
C GLU A 123 -7.46 1.40 -8.74
N ASN A 124 -6.96 1.49 -7.51
CA ASN A 124 -6.22 2.64 -7.01
C ASN A 124 -4.72 2.38 -6.90
N ILE A 125 -4.27 1.14 -7.10
CA ILE A 125 -2.84 0.78 -7.03
C ILE A 125 -2.09 1.35 -8.23
N SER A 126 -2.62 1.15 -9.43
CA SER A 126 -1.93 1.45 -10.68
C SER A 126 -2.90 1.50 -11.86
N VAL A 127 -2.53 2.15 -12.96
CA VAL A 127 -3.36 2.15 -14.19
C VAL A 127 -3.33 0.78 -14.87
N SER A 128 -2.16 0.13 -14.89
CA SER A 128 -2.04 -1.25 -15.34
C SER A 128 -2.73 -2.17 -14.35
N ARG A 129 -3.70 -2.94 -14.83
CA ARG A 129 -4.55 -3.80 -13.99
C ARG A 129 -3.77 -4.99 -13.46
N ILE A 130 -4.08 -5.36 -12.21
CA ILE A 130 -3.58 -6.57 -11.54
C ILE A 130 -4.75 -7.35 -10.96
N SER A 131 -4.50 -8.62 -10.67
CA SER A 131 -5.52 -9.56 -10.19
C SER A 131 -5.51 -9.72 -8.67
N HIS A 132 -4.35 -9.50 -8.04
CA HIS A 132 -4.16 -9.62 -6.61
C HIS A 132 -3.13 -8.60 -6.12
N GLY A 133 -3.24 -8.14 -4.88
CA GLY A 133 -2.29 -7.19 -4.28
C GLY A 133 -0.84 -7.71 -4.26
N SER A 134 -0.66 -9.03 -4.17
CA SER A 134 0.66 -9.69 -4.22
C SER A 134 1.34 -9.62 -5.58
N ASP A 135 0.62 -9.24 -6.65
CA ASP A 135 1.21 -9.01 -7.97
C ASP A 135 2.11 -7.76 -7.99
N ARG A 136 2.09 -6.98 -6.91
CA ARG A 136 2.71 -5.65 -6.81
C ARG A 136 3.47 -5.43 -5.51
N PHE A 137 3.00 -6.02 -4.41
CA PHE A 137 3.54 -5.73 -3.08
C PHE A 137 3.78 -6.97 -2.24
N ASP A 138 4.80 -6.86 -1.39
CA ASP A 138 5.07 -7.80 -0.32
C ASP A 138 4.55 -7.30 1.03
N VAL A 139 4.19 -8.22 1.93
CA VAL A 139 3.83 -7.87 3.31
C VAL A 139 5.05 -7.31 4.04
N GLY A 140 4.87 -6.17 4.70
CA GLY A 140 5.94 -5.41 5.35
C GLY A 140 6.60 -4.37 4.45
N GLN A 141 6.23 -4.30 3.17
CA GLN A 141 6.76 -3.28 2.26
C GLN A 141 6.30 -1.87 2.68
N GLU A 142 7.24 -0.94 2.72
CA GLU A 142 6.98 0.49 2.91
C GLU A 142 6.61 1.13 1.57
N LEU A 143 5.62 2.01 1.59
CA LEU A 143 5.16 2.78 0.43
C LEU A 143 4.59 4.14 0.85
N TYR A 144 4.42 5.01 -0.13
CA TYR A 144 3.62 6.23 0.01
C TYR A 144 2.27 6.04 -0.64
N VAL A 145 1.23 6.57 -0.01
CA VAL A 145 -0.15 6.56 -0.51
C VAL A 145 -0.77 7.94 -0.33
N VAL A 146 -1.86 8.20 -1.03
CA VAL A 146 -2.65 9.42 -0.91
C VAL A 146 -3.97 9.08 -0.22
N LEU A 147 -4.36 9.88 0.76
CA LEU A 147 -5.69 9.77 1.36
C LEU A 147 -6.75 10.06 0.29
N GLN A 148 -7.58 9.08 -0.05
CA GLN A 148 -8.60 9.27 -1.09
C GLN A 148 -9.95 9.61 -0.49
N ARG A 149 -10.37 8.89 0.55
CA ARG A 149 -11.67 9.05 1.18
C ARG A 149 -11.63 8.66 2.64
N GLN A 150 -12.35 9.41 3.45
CA GLN A 150 -12.66 9.07 4.83
C GLN A 150 -14.13 8.63 4.92
N ASP A 151 -14.39 7.57 5.67
CA ASP A 151 -15.72 7.11 6.06
C ASP A 151 -15.86 7.33 7.56
N LEU A 152 -16.49 8.45 7.93
CA LEU A 152 -16.63 8.88 9.32
C LEU A 152 -17.53 7.96 10.12
N ASP A 153 -18.56 7.39 9.49
CA ASP A 153 -19.52 6.50 10.15
C ASP A 153 -18.88 5.14 10.46
N ALA A 154 -18.11 4.61 9.51
CA ALA A 154 -17.42 3.33 9.67
C ALA A 154 -16.06 3.44 10.38
N GLY A 155 -15.54 4.65 10.56
CA GLY A 155 -14.19 4.90 11.09
C GLY A 155 -13.09 4.32 10.20
N ARG A 156 -13.25 4.41 8.87
CA ARG A 156 -12.34 3.79 7.89
C ARG A 156 -11.78 4.82 6.93
N VAL A 157 -10.59 4.54 6.40
CA VAL A 157 -9.96 5.35 5.36
C VAL A 157 -9.60 4.50 4.15
N THR A 158 -9.86 5.04 2.97
CA THR A 158 -9.44 4.49 1.68
C THR A 158 -8.33 5.36 1.12
N VAL A 159 -7.29 4.71 0.63
CA VAL A 159 -6.10 5.36 0.07
C VAL A 159 -5.90 4.96 -1.39
N THR A 160 -5.07 5.72 -2.10
CA THR A 160 -4.70 5.49 -3.49
C THR A 160 -3.19 5.66 -3.70
N LEU A 161 -2.64 5.00 -4.72
CA LEU A 161 -1.22 5.04 -5.04
C LEU A 161 -0.95 5.56 -6.46
N LYS A 162 -1.82 5.24 -7.43
CA LYS A 162 -1.58 5.48 -8.86
C LYS A 162 -1.21 6.93 -9.18
N GLU A 163 -1.74 7.90 -8.45
CA GLU A 163 -1.45 9.33 -8.65
C GLU A 163 0.04 9.65 -8.42
N LEU A 164 0.67 8.95 -7.47
CA LEU A 164 2.10 9.11 -7.16
C LEU A 164 3.01 8.37 -8.14
N LEU A 165 2.46 7.50 -8.99
CA LEU A 165 3.24 6.74 -9.98
C LEU A 165 3.36 7.46 -11.33
N GLY A 166 2.90 8.71 -11.40
CA GLY A 166 3.05 9.61 -12.54
C GLY A 166 2.06 9.41 -13.67
N THR A 167 2.05 10.35 -14.61
CA THR A 167 1.17 10.36 -15.78
C THR A 167 1.64 9.37 -16.85
N TRP A 168 0.84 9.21 -17.91
CA TRP A 168 1.25 8.44 -19.07
C TRP A 168 2.52 9.03 -19.70
N GLU A 169 2.59 10.35 -19.86
CA GLU A 169 3.71 11.05 -20.50
C GLU A 169 4.99 10.94 -19.66
N GLU A 170 4.90 11.10 -18.34
CA GLU A 170 6.04 10.96 -17.43
C GLU A 170 6.61 9.54 -17.45
N ASN A 171 5.75 8.53 -17.51
CA ASN A 171 6.19 7.14 -17.62
C ASN A 171 6.75 6.83 -19.01
N ALA A 172 6.11 7.30 -20.09
CA ALA A 172 6.53 7.06 -21.46
C ALA A 172 7.88 7.73 -21.78
N ALA A 173 8.16 8.91 -21.20
CA ALA A 173 9.42 9.63 -21.38
C ALA A 173 10.67 8.86 -20.91
N ARG A 174 10.48 7.80 -20.12
CA ARG A 174 11.56 6.91 -19.64
C ARG A 174 12.02 5.90 -20.70
N PHE A 175 11.32 5.82 -21.82
CA PHE A 175 11.56 4.84 -22.86
C PHE A 175 11.79 5.50 -24.22
N GLN A 176 12.49 4.79 -25.09
CA GLN A 176 12.78 5.20 -26.46
C GLN A 176 12.48 4.06 -27.43
N THR A 177 11.99 4.43 -28.63
CA THR A 177 11.85 3.48 -29.73
C THR A 177 13.19 2.80 -30.03
N GLY A 178 13.17 1.49 -30.26
CA GLY A 178 14.37 0.69 -30.48
C GLY A 178 14.96 0.05 -29.22
N GLN A 179 14.48 0.43 -28.02
CA GLN A 179 14.88 -0.25 -26.79
C GLN A 179 14.21 -1.62 -26.67
N THR A 180 14.91 -2.54 -25.99
CA THR A 180 14.35 -3.80 -25.50
C THR A 180 14.38 -3.76 -23.98
N VAL A 181 13.24 -3.98 -23.34
CA VAL A 181 13.08 -3.86 -21.89
C VAL A 181 12.27 -5.03 -21.33
N PRO A 182 12.48 -5.42 -20.06
CA PRO A 182 11.58 -6.34 -19.37
C PRO A 182 10.17 -5.76 -19.28
N ALA A 183 9.17 -6.60 -19.49
CA ALA A 183 7.75 -6.25 -19.36
C ALA A 183 6.96 -7.41 -18.78
N ILE A 184 5.85 -7.11 -18.10
CA ILE A 184 4.99 -8.13 -17.47
C ILE A 184 3.72 -8.28 -18.28
N VAL A 185 3.36 -9.52 -18.65
CA VAL A 185 2.08 -9.82 -19.30
C VAL A 185 0.95 -9.56 -18.31
N ARG A 186 0.06 -8.60 -18.60
CA ARG A 186 -1.08 -8.28 -17.73
C ARG A 186 -2.39 -8.87 -18.23
N SER A 187 -2.59 -8.92 -19.53
CA SER A 187 -3.76 -9.58 -20.12
C SER A 187 -3.51 -9.99 -21.56
N ILE A 188 -4.22 -11.02 -21.98
CA ILE A 188 -4.16 -11.56 -23.34
C ILE A 188 -5.56 -11.42 -23.91
N GLN A 189 -5.66 -10.78 -25.07
CA GLN A 189 -6.90 -10.62 -25.81
C GLN A 189 -6.71 -11.16 -27.24
N PRO A 190 -7.79 -11.52 -27.96
CA PRO A 190 -7.67 -12.09 -29.30
C PRO A 190 -6.89 -11.21 -30.30
N TYR A 191 -6.85 -9.90 -30.07
CA TYR A 191 -6.16 -8.94 -30.92
C TYR A 191 -4.76 -8.55 -30.44
N GLY A 192 -4.31 -9.01 -29.27
CA GLY A 192 -2.99 -8.68 -28.76
C GLY A 192 -2.77 -8.93 -27.27
N VAL A 193 -1.51 -8.82 -26.87
CA VAL A 193 -1.05 -9.00 -25.49
C VAL A 193 -0.72 -7.66 -24.88
N PHE A 194 -1.32 -7.34 -23.72
CA PHE A 194 -1.02 -6.14 -22.96
C PHE A 194 0.17 -6.39 -22.04
N LEU A 195 1.25 -5.64 -22.28
CA LEU A 195 2.49 -5.72 -21.52
C LEU A 195 2.63 -4.47 -20.66
N GLU A 196 2.90 -4.65 -19.38
CA GLU A 196 3.25 -3.57 -18.46
C GLU A 196 4.74 -3.28 -18.49
N LEU A 197 5.09 -2.02 -18.75
CA LEU A 197 6.45 -1.49 -18.69
C LEU A 197 6.73 -0.83 -17.34
N THR A 198 5.72 -0.14 -16.80
CA THR A 198 5.69 0.40 -15.43
C THR A 198 4.25 0.30 -14.92
N PRO A 199 3.98 0.41 -13.60
CA PRO A 199 2.62 0.28 -13.08
C PRO A 199 1.60 1.22 -13.75
N ASN A 200 2.04 2.41 -14.18
CA ASN A 200 1.20 3.38 -14.88
C ASN A 200 1.48 3.42 -16.40
N LEU A 201 2.03 2.36 -16.99
CA LEU A 201 2.31 2.32 -18.42
C LEU A 201 2.25 0.91 -18.97
N SER A 202 1.31 0.69 -19.89
CA SER A 202 1.21 -0.54 -20.67
C SER A 202 1.32 -0.27 -22.17
N GLY A 203 1.91 -1.21 -22.88
CA GLY A 203 1.91 -1.28 -24.34
C GLY A 203 1.15 -2.52 -24.84
N LEU A 204 0.96 -2.56 -26.15
CA LEU A 204 0.28 -3.66 -26.85
C LEU A 204 1.27 -4.34 -27.79
N ALA A 205 1.42 -5.66 -27.64
CA ALA A 205 2.10 -6.53 -28.57
C ALA A 205 1.08 -7.32 -29.42
N GLU A 206 1.59 -7.98 -30.47
CA GLU A 206 0.81 -8.91 -31.29
C GLU A 206 0.27 -10.07 -30.43
N ALA A 207 -0.79 -10.73 -30.91
CA ALA A 207 -1.39 -11.82 -30.18
C ALA A 207 -0.42 -13.02 -30.13
N ASP A 208 -0.28 -13.57 -28.93
CA ASP A 208 0.51 -14.76 -28.66
C ASP A 208 -0.25 -15.56 -27.59
N ASP A 209 -0.73 -16.73 -27.99
CA ASP A 209 -1.54 -17.63 -27.17
C ASP A 209 -0.70 -18.57 -26.28
N THR A 210 0.63 -18.53 -26.41
CA THR A 210 1.55 -19.32 -25.59
C THR A 210 1.86 -18.67 -24.25
N LEU A 211 1.51 -17.39 -24.08
CA LEU A 211 1.78 -16.60 -22.89
C LEU A 211 0.68 -16.73 -21.83
N HIS A 212 0.98 -16.32 -20.60
CA HIS A 212 -0.01 -16.20 -19.53
C HIS A 212 0.20 -14.94 -18.69
N PRO A 213 -0.85 -14.40 -18.04
CA PRO A 213 -0.72 -13.27 -17.12
C PRO A 213 0.30 -13.52 -16.00
N GLY A 214 1.10 -12.51 -15.68
CA GLY A 214 2.19 -12.58 -14.70
C GLY A 214 3.54 -12.98 -15.29
N GLN A 215 3.57 -13.55 -16.50
CA GLN A 215 4.81 -13.92 -17.18
C GLN A 215 5.65 -12.68 -17.52
N VAL A 216 6.96 -12.76 -17.29
CA VAL A 216 7.89 -11.69 -17.64
C VAL A 216 8.50 -11.97 -19.00
N VAL A 217 8.55 -10.96 -19.86
CA VAL A 217 9.01 -11.06 -21.24
C VAL A 217 10.00 -9.95 -21.59
N SER A 218 10.83 -10.22 -22.58
CA SER A 218 11.69 -9.24 -23.23
C SER A 218 10.91 -8.54 -24.33
N ALA A 219 10.58 -7.26 -24.15
CA ALA A 219 9.73 -6.50 -25.04
C ALA A 219 10.54 -5.43 -25.81
N TYR A 220 10.53 -5.53 -27.14
CA TYR A 220 11.07 -4.52 -28.06
C TYR A 220 10.06 -3.40 -28.32
N ILE A 221 10.49 -2.15 -28.17
CA ILE A 221 9.66 -0.96 -28.37
C ILE A 221 9.68 -0.56 -29.85
N LYS A 222 8.64 -0.98 -30.59
CA LYS A 222 8.47 -0.65 -32.03
C LYS A 222 8.12 0.82 -32.24
N ALA A 223 7.25 1.39 -31.40
CA ALA A 223 6.85 2.79 -31.51
C ALA A 223 6.19 3.28 -30.21
N ILE A 224 6.39 4.57 -29.91
CA ILE A 224 5.66 5.31 -28.88
C ILE A 224 4.80 6.36 -29.61
N LEU A 225 3.49 6.36 -29.36
CA LEU A 225 2.50 7.22 -30.04
C LEU A 225 1.77 8.07 -28.99
N PRO A 226 2.32 9.23 -28.59
CA PRO A 226 1.75 10.09 -27.54
C PRO A 226 0.33 10.55 -27.82
N ASP A 227 0.04 11.01 -29.04
CA ASP A 227 -1.30 11.50 -29.44
C ASP A 227 -2.42 10.47 -29.23
N ARG A 228 -2.07 9.18 -29.21
CA ARG A 228 -3.00 8.07 -29.03
C ARG A 228 -2.79 7.34 -27.71
N GLN A 229 -1.80 7.76 -26.91
CA GLN A 229 -1.32 7.09 -25.71
C GLN A 229 -1.06 5.60 -25.89
N LYS A 230 -0.40 5.25 -26.99
CA LYS A 230 -0.14 3.85 -27.35
C LYS A 230 1.34 3.58 -27.43
N ILE A 231 1.77 2.47 -26.85
CA ILE A 231 3.09 1.91 -27.08
C ILE A 231 2.91 0.61 -27.84
N LYS A 232 3.53 0.51 -29.01
CA LYS A 232 3.58 -0.72 -29.81
C LYS A 232 4.81 -1.50 -29.42
N LEU A 233 4.60 -2.74 -29.03
CA LEU A 233 5.64 -3.64 -28.53
C LEU A 233 5.76 -4.89 -29.40
N SER A 234 6.85 -5.60 -29.25
CA SER A 234 7.00 -6.97 -29.75
C SER A 234 7.75 -7.81 -28.75
N ILE A 235 7.28 -9.04 -28.59
CA ILE A 235 7.84 -9.97 -27.63
C ILE A 235 8.97 -10.70 -28.35
N LEU A 236 10.15 -10.68 -27.74
CA LEU A 236 11.34 -11.34 -28.28
C LEU A 236 11.58 -12.69 -27.61
N ASP A 237 11.39 -12.74 -26.29
CA ASP A 237 11.62 -13.95 -25.49
C ASP A 237 10.89 -13.86 -24.14
N THR A 238 10.76 -15.00 -23.46
CA THR A 238 10.36 -15.07 -22.05
C THR A 238 11.59 -14.91 -21.16
N LEU A 239 11.42 -14.22 -20.03
CA LEU A 239 12.47 -14.00 -19.05
C LEU A 239 12.17 -14.75 -17.76
N ASP A 240 13.22 -15.22 -17.08
CA ASP A 240 13.12 -15.71 -15.71
C ASP A 240 13.07 -14.50 -14.75
N PRO A 241 11.98 -14.30 -13.98
CA PRO A 241 11.87 -13.19 -13.03
C PRO A 241 12.97 -13.18 -11.97
N ALA A 242 13.54 -14.34 -11.61
CA ALA A 242 14.59 -14.44 -10.61
C ALA A 242 15.92 -13.79 -11.05
N LEU A 243 16.09 -13.56 -12.35
CA LEU A 243 17.26 -12.89 -12.92
C LEU A 243 17.11 -11.37 -12.97
N LEU A 244 15.94 -10.84 -12.63
CA LEU A 244 15.64 -9.41 -12.67
C LEU A 244 15.64 -8.82 -11.27
N PRO A 245 16.08 -7.56 -11.11
CA PRO A 245 15.91 -6.87 -9.85
C PRO A 245 14.41 -6.72 -9.54
N PRO A 246 14.03 -6.70 -8.25
CA PRO A 246 12.66 -6.42 -7.86
C PRO A 246 12.16 -5.10 -8.46
N PRO A 247 10.90 -5.05 -8.94
CA PRO A 247 10.36 -3.83 -9.51
C PRO A 247 10.29 -2.74 -8.44
N VAL A 248 10.92 -1.59 -8.72
CA VAL A 248 10.93 -0.44 -7.80
C VAL A 248 9.82 0.52 -8.18
N LEU A 249 9.00 0.88 -7.19
CA LEU A 249 8.02 1.97 -7.34
C LEU A 249 8.74 3.30 -7.42
N ARG A 250 8.44 4.07 -8.46
CA ARG A 250 9.01 5.41 -8.65
C ARG A 250 7.93 6.44 -8.38
N TYR A 251 8.10 7.15 -7.28
CA TYR A 251 7.20 8.19 -6.83
C TYR A 251 7.55 9.51 -7.49
N THR A 252 6.54 10.23 -8.00
CA THR A 252 6.67 11.63 -8.42
C THR A 252 6.67 12.57 -7.22
N GLN A 253 6.01 12.18 -6.14
CA GLN A 253 5.92 12.91 -4.88
C GLN A 253 5.81 11.95 -3.70
N THR A 254 6.46 12.27 -2.57
CA THR A 254 6.45 11.44 -1.34
C THR A 254 5.93 12.18 -0.11
N GLU A 255 5.64 13.47 -0.23
CA GLU A 255 5.15 14.31 0.85
C GLU A 255 4.28 15.45 0.31
N GLY A 256 3.45 16.04 1.17
CA GLY A 256 2.59 17.16 0.81
C GLY A 256 1.17 16.71 0.47
N HIS A 257 0.56 17.40 -0.50
CA HIS A 257 -0.86 17.29 -0.81
C HIS A 257 -1.11 17.41 -2.31
N LEU A 258 -1.99 16.57 -2.83
CA LEU A 258 -2.50 16.62 -4.20
C LEU A 258 -3.90 17.23 -4.22
N GLU A 259 -4.09 18.31 -4.97
CA GLU A 259 -5.44 18.84 -5.26
C GLU A 259 -6.06 18.15 -6.48
N TYR A 260 -5.23 17.81 -7.46
CA TYR A 260 -5.65 17.28 -8.75
C TYR A 260 -4.56 16.40 -9.34
N TRP A 261 -4.99 15.33 -10.02
CA TRP A 261 -4.13 14.51 -10.85
C TRP A 261 -4.85 14.11 -12.13
N GLU A 262 -4.18 14.26 -13.26
CA GLU A 262 -4.68 13.83 -14.56
C GLU A 262 -3.70 12.83 -15.15
N TYR A 263 -4.16 11.62 -15.46
CA TYR A 263 -3.29 10.60 -16.02
C TYR A 263 -2.82 10.96 -17.43
N SER A 264 -3.65 11.65 -18.21
CA SER A 264 -3.25 12.28 -19.47
C SER A 264 -4.33 13.22 -20.03
N PRO A 265 -3.94 14.34 -20.66
CA PRO A 265 -4.85 15.31 -21.25
C PRO A 265 -5.78 14.73 -22.34
N SER A 266 -5.34 13.69 -23.06
CA SER A 266 -6.15 13.06 -24.10
C SER A 266 -7.18 12.06 -23.57
N ASN A 267 -7.11 11.73 -22.27
CA ASN A 267 -7.96 10.73 -21.63
C ASN A 267 -8.62 11.29 -20.37
N ALA A 268 -9.62 12.15 -20.60
CA ALA A 268 -10.44 12.80 -19.57
C ALA A 268 -11.16 11.83 -18.59
N ARG A 269 -11.06 10.50 -18.79
CA ARG A 269 -11.69 9.49 -17.93
C ARG A 269 -10.82 9.05 -16.76
N LEU A 270 -9.50 9.28 -16.81
CA LEU A 270 -8.57 8.93 -15.73
C LEU A 270 -8.01 10.20 -15.09
N GLN A 271 -8.86 10.85 -14.30
CA GLN A 271 -8.51 12.02 -13.51
C GLN A 271 -9.02 11.83 -12.08
N THR A 272 -8.29 12.38 -11.12
CA THR A 272 -8.65 12.39 -9.71
C THR A 272 -8.65 13.84 -9.24
N VAL A 273 -9.81 14.30 -8.74
CA VAL A 273 -9.93 15.57 -8.04
C VAL A 273 -10.08 15.23 -6.56
N PHE A 274 -9.15 15.68 -5.74
CA PHE A 274 -9.26 15.49 -4.30
C PHE A 274 -10.11 16.63 -3.72
N PRO A 275 -11.25 16.33 -3.09
CA PRO A 275 -12.09 17.36 -2.52
C PRO A 275 -11.32 18.11 -1.43
N ARG A 276 -11.56 19.42 -1.35
CA ARG A 276 -11.02 20.27 -0.29
C ARG A 276 -11.67 20.00 1.05
#